data_AF-A0A7Y2T5Y0-F1
#
_entry.id   AF-A0A7Y2T5Y0-F1
#
_cell.length_a   1.000
_cell.length_b   1.000
_cell.length_c   1.000
_cell.angle_alpha   90.00
_cell.angle_beta   90.00
_cell.angle_gamma   90.00
#
_symmetry.space_group_name_H-M   'P 1'
#
loop_
_entity.id
_entity.type
_entity.pdbx_description
1 polymer ?
#
loop_
_entity_poly.entity_id
_entity_poly.type
_entity_poly.pdbx_seq_one_letter_code
_entity_poly.pdbx_strand_id
1 'polypeptide(L)'
;MIPFPIIIAAAAENSTVSDALPHVMGFAVVVVTLAVLWALCVITGAVIKKLMPATPEASPVVASRKTVADDAVAPETLVVIAAAVTAVTGTHRRIVSVQPHNPVWSQAGRQQIQSSHNIR
;
A
#
# COMPACT_ATOMS: atom_id res chain seq x y z
N MET A 1 67.23 5.34 -32.98
CA MET A 1 67.44 4.50 -31.80
C MET A 1 67.47 5.44 -30.59
N ILE A 2 66.33 5.67 -29.95
CA ILE A 2 66.14 6.53 -28.75
C ILE A 2 65.25 5.71 -27.81
N PRO A 3 65.63 5.49 -26.53
CA PRO A 3 64.87 4.60 -25.65
C PRO A 3 63.63 5.31 -25.07
N PHE A 4 62.50 4.61 -25.11
CA PHE A 4 61.30 4.91 -24.33
C PHE A 4 61.58 4.70 -22.83
N PRO A 5 61.15 5.61 -21.94
CA PRO A 5 60.88 5.24 -20.56
C PRO A 5 59.43 4.74 -20.46
N ILE A 6 59.28 3.42 -20.49
CA ILE A 6 58.15 2.75 -19.81
C ILE A 6 58.49 2.82 -18.33
N ILE A 7 57.82 3.70 -17.59
CA ILE A 7 57.72 3.59 -16.12
C ILE A 7 56.27 3.28 -15.81
N ILE A 8 56.02 2.00 -15.51
CA ILE A 8 54.80 1.51 -14.89
C ILE A 8 55.07 1.39 -13.38
N ALA A 9 54.06 1.80 -12.61
CA ALA A 9 53.77 1.52 -11.20
C ALA A 9 54.54 2.29 -10.11
N ALA A 10 53.80 3.17 -9.42
CA ALA A 10 53.47 2.94 -8.02
C ALA A 10 52.18 3.72 -7.66
N ALA A 11 51.14 2.96 -7.35
CA ALA A 11 49.90 3.45 -6.77
C ALA A 11 50.16 4.14 -5.43
N ALA A 12 49.61 5.34 -5.25
CA ALA A 12 49.26 5.88 -3.95
C ALA A 12 47.85 6.45 -4.11
N GLU A 13 46.90 5.55 -3.87
CA GLU A 13 45.47 5.74 -4.02
C GLU A 13 44.96 6.71 -2.96
N ASN A 14 44.91 7.99 -3.30
CA ASN A 14 44.14 8.97 -2.56
C ASN A 14 42.72 9.03 -3.16
N SER A 15 42.03 7.89 -3.25
CA SER A 15 40.59 7.82 -3.50
C SER A 15 39.89 8.40 -2.28
N THR A 16 39.90 9.73 -2.29
CA THR A 16 39.64 10.61 -1.17
C THR A 16 38.19 10.44 -0.75
N VAL A 17 37.91 10.35 0.55
CA VAL A 17 36.57 10.28 1.15
C VAL A 17 35.57 11.27 0.51
N SER A 18 36.07 12.37 -0.05
CA SER A 18 35.37 13.37 -0.85
C SER A 18 34.67 12.83 -2.11
N ASP A 19 35.18 11.78 -2.77
CA ASP A 19 34.56 11.16 -3.96
C ASP A 19 33.38 10.25 -3.59
N ALA A 20 33.39 9.69 -2.38
CA ALA A 20 32.27 8.91 -1.83
C ALA A 20 31.16 9.82 -1.25
N LEU A 21 31.49 11.08 -0.92
CA LEU A 21 30.58 12.08 -0.37
C LEU A 21 29.26 12.25 -1.16
N PRO A 22 29.25 12.39 -2.50
CA PRO A 22 28.00 12.51 -3.25
C PRO A 22 27.11 11.25 -3.18
N HIS A 23 27.71 10.07 -3.07
CA HIS A 23 26.97 8.80 -2.97
C HIS A 23 26.30 8.67 -1.59
N VAL A 24 27.00 9.05 -0.53
CA VAL A 24 26.46 9.08 0.84
C VAL A 24 25.33 10.10 0.96
N MET A 25 25.50 11.29 0.35
CA MET A 25 24.43 12.29 0.30
C MET A 25 23.20 11.80 -0.45
N GLY A 26 23.37 11.13 -1.59
CA GLY A 26 22.27 10.52 -2.33
C GLY A 26 21.51 9.48 -1.50
N PHE A 27 22.25 8.60 -0.81
CA PHE A 27 21.64 7.62 0.10
C PHE A 27 20.89 8.29 1.26
N ALA A 28 21.47 9.32 1.88
CA ALA A 28 20.84 10.06 2.96
C ALA A 28 19.51 10.69 2.53
N VAL A 29 19.45 11.28 1.32
CA VAL A 29 18.21 11.83 0.77
C VAL A 29 17.13 10.74 0.63
N VAL A 30 17.49 9.57 0.10
CA VAL A 30 16.53 8.44 0.00
C VAL A 30 16.01 8.03 1.37
N VAL A 31 16.89 7.86 2.36
CA VAL A 31 16.51 7.50 3.73
C VAL A 31 15.56 8.56 4.33
N VAL A 32 15.88 9.85 4.17
CA VAL A 32 15.02 10.94 4.62
C VAL A 32 13.66 10.89 3.94
N THR A 33 13.62 10.64 2.63
CA THR A 33 12.38 10.60 1.86
C THR A 33 11.49 9.44 2.31
N LEU A 34 12.08 8.26 2.51
CA LEU A 34 11.39 7.09 3.06
C LEU A 34 10.89 7.33 4.49
N ALA A 35 11.69 8.01 5.32
CA ALA A 35 11.30 8.38 6.69
C ALA A 35 10.11 9.34 6.69
N VAL A 36 10.08 10.32 5.78
CA VAL A 36 8.95 11.25 5.62
C VAL A 36 7.70 10.50 5.16
N LEU A 37 7.82 9.61 4.17
CA LEU A 37 6.71 8.80 3.70
C LEU A 37 6.15 7.91 4.81
N TRP A 38 7.02 7.26 5.57
CA TRP A 38 6.65 6.46 6.73
C TRP A 38 5.95 7.31 7.81
N ALA A 39 6.48 8.50 8.11
CA ALA A 39 5.88 9.41 9.07
C ALA A 39 4.47 9.85 8.64
N LEU A 40 4.26 10.15 7.36
CA LEU A 40 2.94 10.45 6.80
C LEU A 40 1.97 9.29 7.01
N CYS A 41 2.38 8.04 6.74
CA CYS A 41 1.55 6.86 6.99
C CYS A 41 1.16 6.71 8.47
N VAL A 42 2.11 6.91 9.40
CA VAL A 42 1.84 6.84 10.84
C VAL A 42 0.90 7.96 11.29
N ILE A 43 1.11 9.18 10.78
CA ILE A 43 0.25 10.33 11.07
C ILE A 43 -1.18 10.05 10.61
N THR A 44 -1.38 9.56 9.39
CA THR A 44 -2.71 9.20 8.87
C THR A 44 -3.38 8.14 9.75
N GLY A 45 -2.64 7.10 10.16
CA GLY A 45 -3.15 6.08 11.09
C GLY A 45 -3.52 6.64 12.47
N ALA A 46 -2.72 7.56 13.00
CA ALA A 46 -2.99 8.21 14.28
C ALA A 46 -4.21 9.15 14.21
N VAL A 47 -4.40 9.85 13.10
CA VAL A 47 -5.59 10.69 12.85
C VAL A 47 -6.84 9.81 12.79
N ILE A 48 -6.81 8.70 12.06
CA ILE A 48 -7.94 7.75 11.98
C ILE A 48 -8.28 7.20 13.38
N LYS A 49 -7.27 6.79 14.17
CA LYS A 49 -7.49 6.33 15.56
C LYS A 49 -8.09 7.38 16.49
N LYS A 50 -7.77 8.66 16.28
CA LYS A 50 -8.35 9.77 17.06
C LYS A 50 -9.77 10.13 16.61
N LEU A 51 -10.08 9.95 15.34
CA LEU A 51 -11.41 10.26 14.77
C LEU A 51 -12.40 9.10 14.93
N MET A 52 -11.92 7.86 15.05
CA MET A 52 -12.77 6.71 15.39
C MET A 52 -12.95 6.65 16.91
N PRO A 53 -14.17 6.83 17.46
CA PRO A 53 -14.43 6.47 18.84
C PRO A 53 -14.18 4.97 19.00
N ALA A 54 -13.45 4.59 20.05
CA ALA A 54 -13.03 3.21 20.28
C ALA A 54 -14.21 2.24 20.18
N THR A 55 -14.25 1.45 19.10
CA THR A 55 -14.95 0.16 19.14
C THR A 55 -14.20 -0.67 20.18
N PRO A 56 -14.86 -1.13 21.27
CA PRO A 56 -14.21 -1.95 22.27
C PRO A 56 -13.55 -3.15 21.60
N GLU A 57 -12.32 -3.47 21.98
CA GLU A 57 -11.66 -4.71 21.58
C GLU A 57 -12.64 -5.86 21.78
N ALA A 58 -13.01 -6.50 20.68
CA ALA A 58 -13.81 -7.70 20.70
C ALA A 58 -12.97 -8.79 21.38
N SER A 59 -13.23 -9.00 22.67
CA SER A 59 -13.06 -10.28 23.36
C SER A 59 -13.61 -11.39 22.46
N PRO A 60 -13.03 -12.60 22.41
CA PRO A 60 -13.43 -13.62 21.43
C PRO A 60 -14.82 -14.15 21.80
N VAL A 61 -15.86 -13.49 21.29
CA VAL A 61 -17.24 -13.93 21.48
C VAL A 61 -17.54 -14.97 20.41
N VAL A 62 -17.57 -16.21 20.90
CA VAL A 62 -18.17 -17.41 20.31
C VAL A 62 -19.41 -17.04 19.49
N ALA A 63 -19.46 -17.57 18.28
CA ALA A 63 -20.52 -17.42 17.30
C ALA A 63 -21.93 -17.46 17.92
N SER A 64 -22.59 -16.30 17.99
CA SER A 64 -24.03 -16.23 18.14
C SER A 64 -24.60 -15.66 16.85
N ARG A 65 -25.25 -16.54 16.08
CA ARG A 65 -26.00 -16.24 14.87
C ARG A 65 -27.13 -15.27 15.23
N LYS A 66 -26.93 -13.98 14.97
CA LYS A 66 -28.00 -12.97 15.05
C LYS A 66 -28.68 -12.88 13.69
N THR A 67 -29.85 -13.51 13.57
CA THR A 67 -30.82 -13.22 12.51
C THR A 67 -31.30 -11.78 12.71
N VAL A 68 -30.93 -10.87 11.81
CA VAL A 68 -31.52 -9.51 11.77
C VAL A 68 -31.78 -9.18 10.31
N ALA A 69 -33.06 -9.22 9.95
CA ALA A 69 -33.57 -8.48 8.81
C ALA A 69 -33.35 -6.99 9.08
N ASP A 70 -32.39 -6.37 8.38
CA ASP A 70 -32.38 -4.98 7.89
C ASP A 70 -30.98 -4.69 7.29
N ASP A 71 -30.66 -5.32 6.16
CA ASP A 71 -29.38 -5.16 5.44
C ASP A 71 -29.38 -3.86 4.61
N ALA A 72 -29.93 -2.79 5.17
CA ALA A 72 -29.94 -1.47 4.57
C ALA A 72 -28.63 -0.77 4.97
N VAL A 73 -27.62 -0.87 4.09
CA VAL A 73 -26.40 -0.06 4.21
C VAL A 73 -26.82 1.40 4.36
N ALA A 74 -26.40 2.04 5.46
CA ALA A 74 -26.78 3.41 5.76
C ALA A 74 -26.47 4.34 4.57
N PRO A 75 -27.36 5.27 4.19
CA PRO A 75 -27.18 6.13 3.02
C PRO A 75 -25.85 6.90 3.04
N GLU A 76 -25.42 7.32 4.22
CA GLU A 76 -24.13 7.98 4.45
C GLU A 76 -22.94 7.11 4.02
N THR A 77 -23.01 5.81 4.31
CA THR A 77 -21.98 4.85 3.93
C THR A 77 -21.94 4.66 2.41
N LEU A 78 -23.11 4.65 1.75
CA LEU A 78 -23.19 4.57 0.29
C LEU A 78 -22.57 5.80 -0.39
N VAL A 79 -22.78 7.00 0.16
CA VAL A 79 -22.18 8.24 -0.36
C VAL A 79 -20.65 8.21 -0.24
N VAL A 80 -20.13 7.76 0.90
CA VAL A 80 -18.68 7.63 1.11
C VAL A 80 -18.08 6.60 0.13
N ILE A 81 -18.73 5.45 -0.05
CA ILE A 81 -18.31 4.44 -1.02
C ILE A 81 -18.33 5.02 -2.44
N ALA A 82 -19.38 5.73 -2.82
CA ALA A 82 -19.49 6.36 -4.15
C ALA A 82 -18.41 7.41 -4.40
N ALA A 83 -18.11 8.25 -3.40
CA ALA A 83 -17.05 9.25 -3.48
C ALA A 83 -15.67 8.57 -3.63
N ALA A 84 -15.40 7.53 -2.84
CA ALA A 84 -14.16 6.76 -2.91
C ALA A 84 -13.99 6.08 -4.29
N VAL A 85 -15.04 5.42 -4.79
CA VAL A 85 -15.00 4.77 -6.12
C VAL A 85 -14.77 5.79 -7.23
N THR A 86 -15.42 6.95 -7.16
CA THR A 86 -15.25 8.03 -8.14
C THR A 86 -13.83 8.60 -8.10
N ALA A 87 -13.27 8.80 -6.90
CA ALA A 87 -11.90 9.29 -6.71
C ALA A 87 -10.85 8.32 -7.28
N VAL A 88 -11.05 7.01 -7.11
CA VAL A 88 -10.11 5.99 -7.61
C VAL A 88 -10.24 5.76 -9.12
N THR A 89 -11.47 5.76 -9.64
CA THR A 89 -11.75 5.40 -11.04
C THR A 89 -11.71 6.61 -11.98
N GLY A 90 -11.73 7.84 -11.44
CA GLY A 90 -11.73 9.10 -12.21
C GLY A 90 -12.97 9.30 -13.10
N THR A 91 -13.95 8.39 -13.05
CA THR A 91 -15.15 8.39 -13.88
C THR A 91 -16.36 8.05 -13.03
N HIS A 92 -17.50 8.70 -13.32
CA HIS A 92 -18.73 8.46 -12.59
C HIS A 92 -19.32 7.09 -13.00
N ARG A 93 -19.43 6.16 -12.04
CA ARG A 93 -20.00 4.83 -12.26
C ARG A 93 -21.22 4.63 -11.37
N ARG A 94 -22.28 4.05 -11.94
CA ARG A 94 -23.50 3.69 -11.19
C ARG A 94 -23.22 2.46 -10.33
N ILE A 95 -23.39 2.61 -9.01
CA ILE A 95 -23.34 1.48 -8.08
C ILE A 95 -24.65 0.69 -8.22
N VAL A 96 -24.54 -0.59 -8.55
CA VAL A 96 -25.70 -1.47 -8.80
C VAL A 96 -26.04 -2.32 -7.57
N SER A 97 -25.03 -2.72 -6.78
CA SER A 97 -25.22 -3.43 -5.52
C SER A 97 -24.04 -3.17 -4.59
N VAL A 98 -24.32 -3.10 -3.29
CA VAL A 98 -23.33 -3.07 -2.22
C VAL A 98 -23.64 -4.27 -1.33
N GLN A 99 -22.69 -5.18 -1.21
CA GLN A 99 -22.81 -6.34 -0.32
C GLN A 99 -21.91 -6.15 0.89
N PRO A 100 -22.34 -6.58 2.09
CA PRO A 100 -21.49 -6.61 3.27
C PRO A 100 -20.27 -7.52 3.00
N HIS A 101 -19.14 -7.18 3.64
CA HIS A 101 -17.87 -7.87 3.41
C HIS A 101 -18.03 -9.39 3.54
N ASN A 102 -17.95 -10.10 2.41
CA ASN A 102 -17.93 -11.55 2.39
C ASN A 102 -16.50 -12.03 2.05
N PRO A 103 -15.78 -12.72 2.96
CA PRO A 103 -14.45 -13.25 2.67
C PRO A 103 -14.44 -14.21 1.47
N VAL A 104 -15.59 -14.81 1.13
CA VAL A 104 -15.79 -15.67 -0.04
C VAL A 104 -15.75 -14.89 -1.36
N TRP A 105 -15.98 -13.57 -1.37
CA TRP A 105 -15.93 -12.76 -2.60
C TRP A 105 -14.56 -12.81 -3.30
N SER A 106 -13.48 -12.81 -2.51
CA SER A 106 -12.11 -12.97 -3.02
C SER A 106 -11.88 -14.32 -3.70
N GLN A 107 -12.63 -15.34 -3.30
CA GLN A 107 -12.60 -16.70 -3.87
C GLN A 107 -13.56 -16.84 -5.05
N ALA A 108 -14.69 -16.14 -5.04
CA ALA A 108 -15.72 -16.18 -6.09
C ALA A 108 -15.17 -15.74 -7.46
N GLY A 109 -14.31 -14.71 -7.51
CA GLY A 109 -13.64 -14.31 -8.75
C GLY A 109 -12.76 -15.40 -9.35
N ARG A 110 -12.11 -16.23 -8.50
CA ARG A 110 -11.31 -17.38 -8.96
C ARG A 110 -12.21 -18.52 -9.44
N GLN A 111 -13.35 -18.73 -8.80
CA GLN A 111 -14.33 -19.74 -9.21
C GLN A 111 -14.98 -19.42 -10.56
N GLN A 112 -15.27 -18.14 -10.86
CA GLN A 112 -15.82 -17.75 -12.16
C GLN A 112 -14.86 -18.10 -13.31
N ILE A 113 -13.56 -17.89 -13.13
CA ILE A 113 -12.54 -18.22 -14.13
C ILE A 113 -12.40 -19.74 -14.30
N GLN A 114 -12.51 -20.52 -13.22
CA GLN A 114 -12.44 -21.99 -13.33
C GLN A 114 -13.73 -22.59 -13.91
N SER A 115 -14.89 -21.98 -13.64
CA SER A 115 -16.18 -22.42 -14.17
C SER A 115 -16.32 -22.24 -15.68
N SER A 116 -15.58 -21.31 -16.30
CA SER A 116 -15.60 -21.14 -17.76
C SER A 116 -14.86 -22.26 -18.50
N HIS A 117 -13.95 -22.97 -17.82
CA HIS A 117 -13.12 -24.01 -18.42
C HIS A 117 -13.66 -25.44 -18.23
N ASN A 118 -14.79 -25.59 -17.54
CA ASN A 118 -15.45 -26.88 -17.37
C ASN A 118 -16.53 -27.06 -18.45
N ILE A 119 -16.09 -27.22 -19.70
CA ILE A 119 -16.91 -27.72 -20.80
C ILE A 119 -16.28 -29.05 -21.26
N ARG A 120 -16.78 -30.10 -20.62
CA ARG A 120 -16.83 -31.52 -21.03
C ARG A 120 -15.53 -32.29 -21.29
#